data_AF-A0A8T2LHV0-F1
#
_entry.id   AF-A0A8T2LHV0-F1
#
_cell.length_a   1.000
_cell.length_b   1.000
_cell.length_c   1.000
_cell.angle_alpha   90.00
_cell.angle_beta   90.00
_cell.angle_gamma   90.00
#
_symmetry.space_group_name_H-M   'P 1'
#
loop_
_entity.id
_entity.type
_entity.pdbx_description
1 polymer ?
#
loop_
_entity_poly.entity_id
_entity_poly.type
_entity_poly.pdbx_seq_one_letter_code
_entity_poly.pdbx_strand_id
1 'polypeptide(L)'
;MDFKAIVKRNKPDLIKWLHGNYIVLQYVDSQEIISSTEYKNLKIIDNYDEKNTMLLDMIWDKGQDSCRKFLNVLKKGDVNESSPDLQRWISTVDTSDTSATSVQTPVAGVSTSANSSTSPAGNQTIADKNEFLITKRSKLINKVKNVDAIADDLNLTNEMRSIVEAQPFDHAKMRKVLEFTNSTKATELLIDALWKHAGDIMEDLTSEA
;
A
#
# COMPACT_ATOMS: atom_id res chain seq x y z
N MET A 1 0.03 -2.87 26.77
CA MET A 1 -0.39 -4.06 26.01
C MET A 1 0.85 -4.75 25.44
N ASP A 2 0.99 -6.08 25.54
CA ASP A 2 2.16 -6.80 25.02
C ASP A 2 1.94 -7.25 23.57
N PHE A 3 2.24 -6.35 22.63
CA PHE A 3 2.08 -6.60 21.19
C PHE A 3 2.95 -7.76 20.69
N LYS A 4 4.11 -7.95 21.33
CA LYS A 4 4.99 -9.06 21.00
C LYS A 4 4.22 -10.34 21.32
N ALA A 5 3.84 -10.59 22.57
CA ALA A 5 3.08 -11.79 22.96
C ALA A 5 1.84 -12.10 22.08
N ILE A 6 1.11 -11.07 21.64
CA ILE A 6 -0.02 -11.20 20.69
C ILE A 6 0.45 -11.82 19.36
N VAL A 7 1.52 -11.29 18.76
CA VAL A 7 2.09 -11.84 17.52
C VAL A 7 2.60 -13.27 17.71
N LYS A 8 3.21 -13.61 18.87
CA LYS A 8 3.65 -15.02 19.15
C LYS A 8 2.48 -15.97 19.09
N ARG A 9 1.45 -15.63 19.86
CA ARG A 9 0.36 -16.54 20.17
C ARG A 9 -0.49 -16.82 18.95
N ASN A 10 -0.60 -15.83 18.06
CA ASN A 10 -1.38 -15.92 16.83
C ASN A 10 -0.50 -16.19 15.60
N LYS A 11 0.81 -16.45 15.77
CA LYS A 11 1.73 -16.72 14.66
C LYS A 11 1.22 -17.76 13.64
N PRO A 12 0.73 -18.96 14.05
CA PRO A 12 0.25 -19.95 13.07
C PRO A 12 -0.98 -19.47 12.30
N ASP A 13 -1.89 -18.77 12.96
CA ASP A 13 -3.09 -18.20 12.34
C ASP A 13 -2.71 -17.07 11.39
N LEU A 14 -1.76 -16.21 11.77
CA LEU A 14 -1.22 -15.14 10.93
C LEU A 14 -0.59 -15.69 9.66
N ILE A 15 0.21 -16.75 9.73
CA ILE A 15 0.80 -17.39 8.53
C ILE A 15 -0.31 -17.85 7.59
N LYS A 16 -1.33 -18.52 8.13
CA LYS A 16 -2.48 -19.01 7.36
C LYS A 16 -3.28 -17.87 6.74
N TRP A 17 -3.54 -16.80 7.50
CA TRP A 17 -4.32 -15.65 7.02
C TRP A 17 -3.59 -14.78 6.01
N LEU A 18 -2.25 -14.72 6.11
CA LEU A 18 -1.39 -13.99 5.18
C LEU A 18 -0.99 -14.82 3.96
N HIS A 19 -1.39 -16.09 3.90
CA HIS A 19 -1.13 -16.94 2.74
C HIS A 19 -1.78 -16.32 1.49
N GLY A 20 -0.98 -16.07 0.46
CA GLY A 20 -1.44 -15.39 -0.77
C GLY A 20 -1.61 -13.87 -0.65
N ASN A 21 -1.35 -13.25 0.52
CA ASN A 21 -1.39 -11.80 0.68
C ASN A 21 -0.02 -11.17 0.34
N TYR A 22 0.19 -10.94 -0.95
CA TYR A 22 1.45 -10.42 -1.51
C TYR A 22 1.72 -8.94 -1.19
N ILE A 23 0.69 -8.18 -0.77
CA ILE A 23 0.82 -6.76 -0.43
C ILE A 23 1.35 -6.53 0.98
N VAL A 24 1.27 -7.52 1.89
CA VAL A 24 1.68 -7.33 3.29
C VAL A 24 3.15 -6.91 3.36
N LEU A 25 4.02 -7.51 2.53
CA LEU A 25 5.44 -7.17 2.47
C LEU A 25 5.67 -5.73 2.00
N GLN A 26 4.86 -5.23 1.07
CA GLN A 26 4.94 -3.84 0.57
C GLN A 26 4.54 -2.84 1.66
N TYR A 27 3.47 -3.14 2.41
CA TYR A 27 3.02 -2.30 3.51
C TYR A 27 4.00 -2.29 4.69
N VAL A 28 4.66 -3.42 4.97
CA VAL A 28 5.68 -3.52 6.01
C VAL A 28 6.92 -2.68 5.66
N ASP A 29 7.33 -2.69 4.39
CA ASP A 29 8.44 -1.86 3.88
C ASP A 29 8.11 -0.36 3.96
N SER A 30 6.93 0.03 3.48
CA SER A 30 6.46 1.43 3.52
C SER A 30 6.29 2.00 4.93
N GLN A 31 6.12 1.16 5.95
CA GLN A 31 6.04 1.60 7.36
C GLN A 31 7.40 1.56 8.07
N GLU A 32 8.47 1.32 7.31
CA GLU A 32 9.85 1.15 7.79
C GLU A 32 9.95 0.16 8.95
N ILE A 33 9.13 -0.90 8.91
CA ILE A 33 9.14 -1.95 9.95
C ILE A 33 10.36 -2.86 9.74
N ILE A 34 10.71 -3.08 8.47
CA ILE A 34 11.90 -3.81 8.04
C ILE A 34 12.79 -2.88 7.23
N SER A 35 14.08 -3.18 7.20
CA SER A 35 15.07 -2.48 6.39
C SER A 35 14.98 -2.92 4.92
N SER A 36 15.49 -2.08 4.02
CA SER A 36 15.56 -2.39 2.59
C SER A 36 16.28 -3.71 2.28
N THR A 37 17.30 -4.06 3.07
CA THR A 37 18.03 -5.34 2.93
C THR A 37 17.14 -6.52 3.30
N GLU A 38 16.40 -6.41 4.40
CA GLU A 38 15.46 -7.43 4.86
C GLU A 38 14.30 -7.61 3.88
N TYR A 39 13.77 -6.50 3.35
CA TYR A 39 12.76 -6.53 2.29
C TYR A 39 13.25 -7.29 1.06
N LYS A 40 14.47 -7.00 0.57
CA LYS A 40 15.05 -7.70 -0.58
C LYS A 40 15.21 -9.19 -0.32
N ASN A 41 15.68 -9.57 0.87
CA ASN A 41 15.82 -10.97 1.26
C ASN A 41 14.47 -11.70 1.27
N LEU A 42 13.43 -11.08 1.84
CA LEU A 42 12.07 -11.63 1.85
C LEU A 42 11.45 -11.67 0.45
N LYS A 43 11.78 -10.70 -0.42
CA LYS A 43 11.26 -10.64 -1.79
C LYS A 43 11.74 -11.82 -2.64
N ILE A 44 12.95 -12.33 -2.39
CA ILE A 44 13.56 -13.44 -3.15
C ILE A 44 12.91 -14.80 -2.81
N ILE A 45 12.25 -14.92 -1.65
CA ILE A 45 11.62 -16.18 -1.24
C ILE A 45 10.35 -16.41 -2.06
N ASP A 46 10.26 -17.54 -2.77
CA ASP A 46 9.07 -17.86 -3.55
C ASP A 46 7.97 -18.51 -2.72
N ASN A 47 8.34 -19.25 -1.66
CA ASN A 47 7.40 -19.90 -0.76
C ASN A 47 6.76 -18.89 0.19
N TYR A 48 5.45 -18.68 0.06
CA TYR A 48 4.71 -17.71 0.87
C TYR A 48 4.64 -18.06 2.36
N ASP A 49 4.54 -19.34 2.71
CA ASP A 49 4.51 -19.75 4.11
C ASP A 49 5.86 -19.52 4.77
N GLU A 50 6.95 -19.81 4.06
CA GLU A 50 8.31 -19.54 4.51
C GLU A 50 8.56 -18.03 4.63
N LYS A 51 8.15 -17.25 3.62
CA LYS A 51 8.24 -15.78 3.62
C LYS A 51 7.48 -15.17 4.78
N ASN A 52 6.22 -15.58 5.00
CA ASN A 52 5.39 -15.08 6.10
C ASN A 52 5.96 -15.49 7.46
N THR A 53 6.50 -16.70 7.57
CA THR A 53 7.18 -17.16 8.80
C THR A 53 8.39 -16.29 9.11
N MET A 54 9.29 -16.07 8.14
CA MET A 54 10.47 -15.23 8.31
C MET A 54 10.11 -13.77 8.60
N LEU A 55 9.10 -13.23 7.90
CA LEU A 55 8.60 -11.88 8.15
C LEU A 55 8.11 -11.72 9.59
N LEU A 56 7.30 -12.67 10.07
CA LEU A 56 6.77 -12.66 11.44
C LEU A 56 7.89 -12.81 12.49
N ASP A 57 8.87 -13.68 12.27
CA ASP A 57 10.02 -13.85 13.16
C ASP A 57 10.88 -12.58 13.21
N MET A 58 11.12 -11.95 12.07
CA MET A 58 11.88 -10.70 12.00
C MET A 58 11.17 -9.55 12.73
N ILE A 59 9.86 -9.40 12.53
CA ILE A 59 9.07 -8.38 13.23
C ILE A 59 9.06 -8.62 14.73
N TRP A 60 8.96 -9.90 15.13
CA TRP A 60 9.06 -10.31 16.52
C TRP A 60 10.41 -9.95 17.14
N ASP A 61 11.51 -10.25 16.44
CA ASP A 61 12.87 -10.02 16.93
C ASP A 61 13.19 -8.53 17.07
N LYS A 62 12.68 -7.67 16.20
CA LYS A 62 12.85 -6.21 16.28
C LYS A 62 12.21 -5.56 17.51
N GLY A 63 11.17 -6.18 18.08
CA GLY A 63 10.60 -5.76 19.36
C GLY A 63 9.18 -5.22 19.29
N GLN A 64 8.75 -4.61 20.39
CA GLN A 64 7.34 -4.27 20.65
C GLN A 64 6.79 -3.22 19.66
N ASP A 65 7.58 -2.20 19.32
CA ASP A 65 7.16 -1.15 18.39
C ASP A 65 6.93 -1.68 16.97
N SER A 66 7.83 -2.54 16.48
CA SER A 66 7.68 -3.21 15.19
C SER A 66 6.45 -4.11 15.17
N CYS A 67 6.21 -4.87 16.25
CA CYS A 67 4.99 -5.68 16.39
C CYS A 67 3.73 -4.79 16.37
N ARG A 68 3.73 -3.65 17.05
CA ARG A 68 2.60 -2.70 17.04
C ARG A 68 2.36 -2.12 15.65
N LYS A 69 3.42 -1.63 14.98
CA LYS A 69 3.33 -1.10 13.61
C LYS A 69 2.78 -2.16 12.65
N PHE A 70 3.24 -3.40 12.79
CA PHE A 70 2.75 -4.52 11.98
C PHE A 70 1.26 -4.80 12.22
N LEU A 71 0.80 -4.82 13.47
CA LEU A 71 -0.62 -4.98 13.76
C LEU A 71 -1.46 -3.83 13.15
N ASN A 72 -0.94 -2.60 13.11
CA ASN A 72 -1.57 -1.50 12.37
C ASN A 72 -1.62 -1.73 10.85
N VAL A 73 -0.58 -2.36 10.27
CA VAL A 73 -0.60 -2.78 8.85
C VAL A 73 -1.72 -3.80 8.61
N LEU A 74 -1.89 -4.78 9.50
CA LEU A 74 -2.95 -5.78 9.38
C LEU A 74 -4.36 -5.18 9.50
N LYS A 75 -4.51 -4.02 10.15
CA LYS A 75 -5.79 -3.29 10.22
C LYS A 75 -6.16 -2.62 8.90
N LYS A 76 -5.21 -2.39 7.99
CA LYS A 76 -5.51 -1.78 6.69
C LYS A 76 -6.44 -2.70 5.91
N GLY A 77 -7.52 -2.11 5.38
CA GLY A 77 -8.58 -2.85 4.68
C GLY A 77 -8.03 -3.75 3.59
N ASP A 78 -7.06 -3.28 2.81
CA ASP A 78 -6.46 -4.09 1.73
C ASP A 78 -5.80 -5.38 2.25
N VAL A 79 -5.16 -5.34 3.43
CA VAL A 79 -4.43 -6.48 4.00
C VAL A 79 -5.39 -7.49 4.62
N ASN A 80 -6.42 -7.04 5.34
CA ASN A 80 -7.38 -7.94 5.98
C ASN A 80 -8.56 -8.35 5.09
N GLU A 81 -8.81 -7.69 3.96
CA GLU A 81 -9.84 -8.08 2.99
C GLU A 81 -9.62 -9.50 2.45
N SER A 82 -8.37 -9.95 2.38
CA SER A 82 -8.03 -11.29 1.91
C SER A 82 -8.41 -12.41 2.89
N SER A 83 -8.73 -12.08 4.16
CA SER A 83 -9.11 -13.08 5.16
C SER A 83 -10.15 -12.52 6.15
N PRO A 84 -11.41 -12.98 6.10
CA PRO A 84 -12.44 -12.53 7.03
C PRO A 84 -12.12 -12.89 8.49
N ASP A 85 -11.39 -13.98 8.71
CA ASP A 85 -10.90 -14.38 10.03
C ASP A 85 -9.87 -13.38 10.56
N LEU A 86 -8.92 -12.96 9.73
CA LEU A 86 -7.97 -11.89 10.06
C LEU A 86 -8.68 -10.58 10.39
N GLN A 87 -9.66 -10.19 9.57
CA GLN A 87 -10.43 -8.96 9.77
C GLN A 87 -11.17 -8.99 11.12
N ARG A 88 -11.82 -10.12 11.46
CA ARG A 88 -12.50 -10.30 12.76
C ARG A 88 -11.51 -10.22 13.91
N TRP A 89 -10.38 -10.92 13.80
CA TRP A 89 -9.38 -10.96 14.86
C TRP A 89 -8.70 -9.60 15.07
N ILE A 90 -8.22 -8.95 14.00
CA ILE A 90 -7.48 -7.68 14.12
C ILE A 90 -8.36 -6.54 14.65
N SER A 91 -9.68 -6.62 14.44
CA SER A 91 -10.65 -5.70 15.03
C SER A 91 -10.75 -5.81 16.55
N THR A 92 -10.40 -6.98 17.13
CA THR A 92 -10.34 -7.18 18.59
C THR A 92 -9.02 -6.72 19.21
N VAL A 93 -7.97 -6.58 18.40
CA VAL A 93 -6.65 -6.15 18.86
C VAL A 93 -6.67 -4.62 19.00
N ASP A 94 -6.70 -4.13 20.23
CA ASP A 94 -6.48 -2.70 20.47
C ASP A 94 -5.01 -2.35 20.18
N THR A 95 -4.75 -1.51 19.18
CA THR A 95 -3.39 -1.00 18.87
C THR A 95 -3.26 0.48 19.21
N SER A 96 -4.32 1.03 19.80
CA SER A 96 -4.39 2.39 20.31
C SER A 96 -3.66 2.41 21.64
N ASP A 97 -2.61 3.24 21.73
CA ASP A 97 -2.15 3.69 23.03
C ASP A 97 -1.93 5.20 22.95
N THR A 98 -2.21 5.83 24.09
CA THR A 98 -2.42 7.26 24.32
C THR A 98 -1.16 8.05 24.03
N SER A 99 -1.24 9.04 23.14
CA SER A 99 -0.36 10.22 23.15
C SER A 99 -1.03 11.37 22.40
N ALA A 100 -1.66 12.23 23.18
CA ALA A 100 -1.93 13.61 22.82
C ALA A 100 -0.60 14.33 22.53
N THR A 101 -0.55 15.14 21.47
CA THR A 101 -0.49 16.61 21.59
C THR A 101 -0.39 17.22 20.19
N SER A 102 -1.45 17.91 19.84
CA SER A 102 -1.56 18.93 18.80
C SER A 102 -0.54 20.05 19.01
N VAL A 103 0.17 20.46 17.95
CA VAL A 103 0.49 21.88 17.73
C VAL A 103 0.31 22.19 16.24
N GLN A 104 -0.80 22.84 15.93
CA GLN A 104 -0.93 23.72 14.76
C GLN A 104 -0.20 25.03 15.05
N THR A 105 0.34 25.71 14.02
CA THR A 105 0.01 27.11 13.69
C THR A 105 0.66 27.54 12.35
N PRO A 106 0.17 28.65 11.73
CA PRO A 106 0.14 28.92 10.28
C PRO A 106 1.42 29.66 9.83
N VAL A 107 1.58 30.16 8.59
CA VAL A 107 1.20 31.53 8.14
C VAL A 107 1.14 31.63 6.60
N ALA A 108 0.30 32.57 6.16
CA ALA A 108 -0.11 33.02 4.83
C ALA A 108 0.94 33.33 3.74
N GLY A 109 0.51 33.12 2.48
CA GLY A 109 0.24 34.23 1.54
C GLY A 109 1.24 34.46 0.40
N VAL A 110 0.78 34.32 -0.86
CA VAL A 110 0.68 35.39 -1.90
C VAL A 110 0.27 34.79 -3.25
N SER A 111 -0.68 35.46 -3.90
CA SER A 111 -1.26 35.18 -5.21
C SER A 111 -0.34 35.58 -6.37
N THR A 112 -0.41 34.91 -7.53
CA THR A 112 -0.44 35.60 -8.83
C THR A 112 -1.01 34.72 -9.95
N SER A 113 -1.58 35.41 -10.94
CA SER A 113 -2.56 34.95 -11.92
C SER A 113 -1.94 34.48 -13.24
N ALA A 114 -2.66 33.58 -13.92
CA ALA A 114 -2.75 33.33 -15.36
C ALA A 114 -1.47 32.98 -16.16
N ASN A 115 -1.43 31.75 -16.70
CA ASN A 115 -1.49 31.54 -18.15
C ASN A 115 -1.63 30.06 -18.51
N SER A 116 -2.63 29.77 -19.33
CA SER A 116 -2.88 28.49 -19.99
C SER A 116 -1.78 28.19 -20.99
N SER A 117 -1.05 27.09 -20.78
CA SER A 117 -0.43 26.25 -21.81
C SER A 117 0.12 24.99 -21.15
N THR A 118 -0.57 23.87 -21.40
CA THR A 118 -0.12 22.48 -21.36
C THR A 118 1.25 22.24 -20.69
N SER A 119 1.26 21.82 -19.42
CA SER A 119 2.46 21.29 -18.75
C SER A 119 2.12 20.16 -17.77
N PRO A 120 3.00 19.15 -17.64
CA PRO A 120 2.80 17.92 -16.87
C PRO A 120 3.02 18.15 -15.36
N ALA A 121 2.21 19.02 -14.75
CA ALA A 121 2.44 19.54 -13.40
C ALA A 121 2.04 18.58 -12.25
N GLY A 122 1.31 17.49 -12.52
CA GLY A 122 0.83 16.58 -11.47
C GLY A 122 1.89 15.65 -10.90
N ASN A 123 2.97 15.33 -11.65
CA ASN A 123 3.90 14.28 -11.24
C ASN A 123 4.97 14.71 -10.22
N GLN A 124 5.18 16.02 -10.03
CA GLN A 124 6.27 16.57 -9.20
C GLN A 124 5.91 16.76 -7.72
N THR A 125 4.63 16.69 -7.36
CA THR A 125 4.18 16.99 -6.00
C THR A 125 4.32 15.80 -5.03
N ILE A 126 4.44 14.57 -5.57
CA ILE A 126 4.48 13.35 -4.75
C ILE A 126 5.94 12.99 -4.44
N ALA A 127 6.40 13.31 -3.21
CA ALA A 127 7.77 13.07 -2.77
C ALA A 127 8.12 11.58 -2.71
N ASP A 128 7.25 10.75 -2.12
CA ASP A 128 7.37 9.28 -2.15
C ASP A 128 6.18 8.66 -2.89
N LYS A 129 6.41 8.34 -4.18
CA LYS A 129 5.40 7.76 -5.07
C LYS A 129 4.95 6.37 -4.60
N ASN A 130 5.85 5.61 -4.00
CA ASN A 130 5.54 4.27 -3.54
C ASN A 130 4.66 4.32 -2.29
N GLU A 131 5.05 5.14 -1.31
CA GLU A 131 4.24 5.40 -0.11
C GLU A 131 2.88 5.99 -0.47
N PHE A 132 2.81 6.89 -1.46
CA PHE A 132 1.55 7.44 -1.94
C PHE A 132 0.61 6.36 -2.48
N LEU A 133 1.09 5.51 -3.39
CA LEU A 133 0.28 4.43 -3.96
C LEU A 133 -0.19 3.45 -2.89
N ILE A 134 0.64 3.17 -1.90
CA ILE A 134 0.33 2.28 -0.77
C ILE A 134 -0.70 2.94 0.15
N THR A 135 -0.55 4.22 0.47
CA THR A 135 -1.44 4.94 1.39
C THR A 135 -2.80 5.21 0.77
N LYS A 136 -2.85 5.56 -0.52
CA LYS A 136 -4.08 5.86 -1.25
C LYS A 136 -4.65 4.63 -1.98
N ARG A 137 -4.05 3.44 -1.81
CA ARG A 137 -4.38 2.19 -2.51
C ARG A 137 -5.87 1.86 -2.50
N SER A 138 -6.50 1.79 -1.33
CA SER A 138 -7.93 1.46 -1.22
C SER A 138 -8.82 2.46 -1.95
N LYS A 139 -8.45 3.75 -1.96
CA LYS A 139 -9.21 4.79 -2.66
C LYS A 139 -9.03 4.68 -4.17
N LEU A 140 -7.80 4.41 -4.64
CA LEU A 140 -7.52 4.13 -6.05
C LEU A 140 -8.32 2.92 -6.53
N ILE A 141 -8.33 1.82 -5.78
CA ILE A 141 -9.09 0.61 -6.12
C ILE A 141 -10.60 0.90 -6.25
N ASN A 142 -11.17 1.71 -5.36
CA ASN A 142 -12.60 1.96 -5.35
C ASN A 142 -13.05 3.06 -6.33
N LYS A 143 -12.23 4.08 -6.57
CA LYS A 143 -12.61 5.25 -7.37
C LYS A 143 -12.20 5.15 -8.84
N VAL A 144 -11.09 4.49 -9.15
CA VAL A 144 -10.55 4.44 -10.52
C VAL A 144 -11.35 3.45 -11.36
N LYS A 145 -11.92 3.93 -12.47
CA LYS A 145 -12.74 3.12 -13.40
C LYS A 145 -12.06 2.86 -14.74
N ASN A 146 -11.17 3.74 -15.19
CA ASN A 146 -10.52 3.64 -16.51
C ASN A 146 -9.28 2.73 -16.49
N VAL A 147 -9.40 1.54 -15.89
CA VAL A 147 -8.24 0.71 -15.55
C VAL A 147 -7.57 0.09 -16.77
N ASP A 148 -8.32 -0.27 -17.80
CA ASP A 148 -7.75 -0.84 -19.03
C ASP A 148 -6.83 0.17 -19.74
N ALA A 149 -7.24 1.44 -19.82
CA ALA A 149 -6.43 2.51 -20.40
C ALA A 149 -5.17 2.82 -19.57
N ILE A 150 -5.26 2.70 -18.23
CA ILE A 150 -4.11 2.79 -17.34
C ILE A 150 -3.15 1.61 -17.57
N ALA A 151 -3.68 0.39 -17.67
CA ALA A 151 -2.91 -0.83 -17.93
C ALA A 151 -2.14 -0.78 -19.26
N ASP A 152 -2.70 -0.14 -20.28
CA ASP A 152 -2.04 0.05 -21.59
C ASP A 152 -0.81 0.96 -21.49
N ASP A 153 -0.86 2.01 -20.68
CA ASP A 153 0.26 2.94 -20.50
C ASP A 153 1.38 2.39 -19.58
N LEU A 154 1.08 1.35 -18.79
CA LEU A 154 2.05 0.69 -17.91
C LEU A 154 3.02 -0.24 -18.63
N ASN A 155 2.79 -0.51 -19.92
CA ASN A 155 3.60 -1.44 -20.72
C ASN A 155 3.81 -2.79 -20.00
N LEU A 156 2.73 -3.30 -19.39
CA LEU A 156 2.72 -4.60 -18.70
C LEU A 156 3.07 -5.72 -19.69
N THR A 157 3.62 -6.83 -19.18
CA THR A 157 3.80 -8.02 -20.03
C THR A 157 2.44 -8.54 -20.51
N ASN A 158 2.41 -9.23 -21.66
CA ASN A 158 1.17 -9.79 -22.21
C ASN A 158 0.45 -10.69 -21.19
N GLU A 159 1.21 -11.45 -20.39
CA GLU A 159 0.66 -12.28 -19.31
C GLU A 159 0.00 -11.42 -18.22
N MET A 160 0.67 -10.40 -17.70
CA MET A 160 0.12 -9.49 -16.69
C MET A 160 -1.11 -8.77 -17.20
N ARG A 161 -1.06 -8.28 -18.45
CA ARG A 161 -2.20 -7.62 -19.11
C ARG A 161 -3.39 -8.56 -19.25
N SER A 162 -3.15 -9.81 -19.62
CA SER A 162 -4.21 -10.83 -19.71
C SER A 162 -4.84 -11.11 -18.35
N ILE A 163 -4.04 -11.13 -17.26
CA ILE A 163 -4.54 -11.31 -15.89
C ILE A 163 -5.42 -10.11 -15.45
N VAL A 164 -5.04 -8.88 -15.82
CA VAL A 164 -5.83 -7.67 -15.55
C VAL A 164 -7.14 -7.73 -16.35
N GLU A 165 -7.08 -7.92 -17.67
CA GLU A 165 -8.26 -7.95 -18.55
C GLU A 165 -9.26 -9.05 -18.17
N ALA A 166 -8.78 -10.19 -17.66
CA ALA A 166 -9.61 -11.27 -17.18
C ALA A 166 -10.41 -10.94 -15.91
N GLN A 167 -10.12 -9.84 -15.21
CA GLN A 167 -10.89 -9.45 -14.04
C GLN A 167 -12.25 -8.85 -14.44
N PRO A 168 -13.34 -9.25 -13.77
CA PRO A 168 -14.70 -8.85 -14.16
C PRO A 168 -15.06 -7.39 -13.81
N PHE A 169 -14.32 -6.74 -12.91
CA PHE A 169 -14.66 -5.42 -12.39
C PHE A 169 -13.43 -4.51 -12.30
N ASP A 170 -13.63 -3.20 -12.49
CA ASP A 170 -12.55 -2.21 -12.47
C ASP A 170 -11.75 -2.21 -11.16
N HIS A 171 -12.40 -2.33 -10.01
CA HIS A 171 -11.68 -2.40 -8.73
C HIS A 171 -10.77 -3.63 -8.65
N ALA A 172 -11.19 -4.77 -9.19
CA ALA A 172 -10.37 -5.99 -9.23
C ALA A 172 -9.22 -5.85 -10.25
N LYS A 173 -9.48 -5.22 -11.40
CA LYS A 173 -8.44 -4.83 -12.38
C LYS A 173 -7.41 -3.91 -11.73
N MET A 174 -7.85 -2.88 -11.02
CA MET A 174 -6.99 -1.87 -10.39
C MET A 174 -6.14 -2.50 -9.30
N ARG A 175 -6.71 -3.44 -8.54
CA ARG A 175 -5.97 -4.25 -7.56
C ARG A 175 -4.82 -5.02 -8.22
N LYS A 176 -5.05 -5.62 -9.40
CA LYS A 176 -4.01 -6.33 -10.17
C LYS A 176 -2.96 -5.40 -10.76
N VAL A 177 -3.36 -4.25 -11.30
CA VAL A 177 -2.41 -3.20 -11.75
C VAL A 177 -1.47 -2.78 -10.61
N LEU A 178 -2.04 -2.50 -9.43
CA LEU A 178 -1.28 -2.13 -8.22
C LEU A 178 -0.46 -3.29 -7.63
N GLU A 179 -0.74 -4.54 -7.99
CA GLU A 179 0.06 -5.72 -7.61
C GLU A 179 1.30 -5.86 -8.48
N PHE A 180 1.15 -5.64 -9.79
CA PHE A 180 2.25 -5.74 -10.76
C PHE A 180 3.20 -4.52 -10.70
N THR A 181 2.74 -3.43 -10.12
CA THR A 181 3.51 -2.19 -9.93
C THR A 181 4.38 -2.26 -8.67
N ASN A 182 5.43 -3.09 -8.70
CA ASN A 182 6.30 -3.35 -7.53
C ASN A 182 7.77 -2.90 -7.71
N SER A 183 8.03 -2.07 -8.72
CA SER A 183 9.35 -1.49 -9.00
C SER A 183 9.26 0.01 -9.14
N THR A 184 10.33 0.74 -8.83
CA THR A 184 10.38 2.20 -8.93
C THR A 184 9.92 2.70 -10.30
N LYS A 185 10.39 2.07 -11.38
CA LYS A 185 10.02 2.43 -12.75
C LYS A 185 8.54 2.17 -13.05
N ALA A 186 8.00 1.03 -12.60
CA ALA A 186 6.58 0.74 -12.76
C ALA A 186 5.73 1.73 -11.97
N THR A 187 6.14 2.08 -10.74
CA THR A 187 5.48 3.05 -9.88
C THR A 187 5.40 4.43 -10.53
N GLU A 188 6.47 4.88 -11.17
CA GLU A 188 6.48 6.14 -11.92
C GLU A 188 5.50 6.12 -13.09
N LEU A 189 5.54 5.05 -13.89
CA LEU A 189 4.62 4.86 -15.01
C LEU A 189 3.15 4.79 -14.53
N LEU A 190 2.90 4.16 -13.38
CA LEU A 190 1.56 4.10 -12.80
C LEU A 190 1.06 5.49 -12.40
N ILE A 191 1.91 6.30 -11.76
CA ILE A 191 1.55 7.66 -11.36
C ILE A 191 1.25 8.52 -12.58
N ASP A 192 2.08 8.44 -13.63
CA ASP A 192 1.85 9.19 -14.87
C ASP A 192 0.56 8.73 -15.57
N ALA A 193 0.30 7.41 -15.64
CA ALA A 193 -0.92 6.86 -16.21
C ALA A 193 -2.17 7.26 -15.38
N LEU A 194 -2.06 7.30 -14.06
CA LEU A 194 -3.13 7.75 -13.17
C LEU A 194 -3.46 9.23 -13.39
N TRP A 195 -2.46 10.11 -13.50
CA TRP A 195 -2.69 11.51 -13.81
C TRP A 195 -3.33 11.72 -15.19
N LYS A 196 -3.00 10.85 -16.16
CA LYS A 196 -3.53 10.91 -17.52
C LYS A 196 -4.98 10.44 -17.62
N HIS A 197 -5.35 9.35 -16.94
CA HIS A 197 -6.66 8.69 -17.10
C HIS A 197 -7.62 8.84 -15.92
N ALA A 198 -7.12 9.33 -14.80
CA ALA A 198 -7.84 9.50 -13.53
C ALA A 198 -7.36 10.78 -12.81
N GLY A 199 -7.10 11.85 -13.56
CA GLY A 199 -6.52 13.09 -13.05
C GLY A 199 -7.37 13.78 -11.97
N ASP A 200 -8.70 13.73 -12.11
CA ASP A 200 -9.66 14.23 -11.12
C ASP A 200 -9.54 13.50 -9.77
N ILE A 201 -9.37 12.17 -9.82
CA ILE A 201 -9.15 11.34 -8.62
C ILE A 201 -7.77 11.63 -8.02
N MET A 202 -6.74 11.81 -8.84
CA MET A 202 -5.39 12.12 -8.37
C MET A 202 -5.32 13.50 -7.71
N GLU A 203 -6.02 14.49 -8.25
CA GLU A 203 -6.12 15.83 -7.65
C GLU A 203 -6.84 15.79 -6.28
N ASP A 204 -7.94 15.03 -6.17
CA ASP A 204 -8.64 14.78 -4.91
C ASP A 204 -7.72 14.10 -3.88
N LEU A 205 -7.04 13.03 -4.26
CA LEU A 205 -6.18 12.24 -3.36
C LEU A 205 -4.93 12.99 -2.89
N THR A 206 -4.41 13.91 -3.70
CA THR A 206 -3.23 14.74 -3.37
C THR A 206 -3.61 15.99 -2.57
N SER A 207 -4.85 16.47 -2.68
CA SER A 207 -5.38 17.58 -1.88
C SER A 207 -5.85 17.15 -0.48
N GLU A 208 -6.07 15.86 -0.28
CA GLU A 208 -6.49 15.27 0.99
C GLU A 208 -5.26 14.98 1.87
N ALA A 209 -4.84 16.00 2.62
CA ALA A 209 -3.81 15.96 3.66
C ALA A 209 -4.34 15.37 4.97
#